data_AF-A0A6I2GXU8-F1
#
_entry.id   AF-A0A6I2GXU8-F1
#
_cell.length_a   1.000
_cell.length_b   1.000
_cell.length_c   1.000
_cell.angle_alpha   90.00
_cell.angle_beta   90.00
_cell.angle_gamma   90.00
#
_symmetry.space_group_name_H-M   'P 1'
#
loop_
_entity.id
_entity.type
_entity.pdbx_description
1 polymer ?
#
loop_
_entity_poly.entity_id
_entity_poly.type
_entity_poly.pdbx_seq_one_letter_code
_entity_poly.pdbx_strand_id
1 'polypeptide(L)'
;MVEQADAEAVLAKASLRAAERLGLNQGSLAEILGVSPASVSRMAQGQSVDLRGKGRECALFLVRIFRSLDALMGGDSAKASAWFHANNRHLHGVPAELVRSIGGLTRVAEYLDAMRGTH
;
A
#
# COMPACT_ATOMS: atom_id res chain seq x y z
N MET A 1 3.44 -25.92 -5.08
CA MET A 1 2.94 -25.26 -3.85
C MET A 1 3.98 -24.41 -3.11
N VAL A 2 5.29 -24.57 -3.34
CA VAL A 2 6.34 -23.78 -2.63
C VAL A 2 6.42 -22.32 -3.10
N GLU A 3 6.21 -22.07 -4.39
CA GLU A 3 6.39 -20.73 -5.01
C GLU A 3 5.31 -19.70 -4.60
N GLN A 4 4.09 -20.16 -4.36
CA GLN A 4 2.97 -19.27 -4.00
C GLN A 4 3.07 -18.78 -2.56
N ALA A 5 3.55 -19.63 -1.64
CA ALA A 5 3.80 -19.25 -0.25
C ALA A 5 4.92 -18.22 -0.12
N ASP A 6 5.95 -18.31 -0.97
CA ASP A 6 7.04 -17.33 -1.02
C ASP A 6 6.54 -15.98 -1.58
N ALA A 7 5.74 -16.00 -2.65
CA ALA A 7 5.14 -14.79 -3.21
C ALA A 7 4.24 -14.05 -2.19
N GLU A 8 3.46 -14.78 -1.38
CA GLU A 8 2.64 -14.21 -0.31
C GLU A 8 3.50 -13.56 0.78
N ALA A 9 4.59 -14.22 1.19
CA ALA A 9 5.53 -13.67 2.17
C ALA A 9 6.27 -12.42 1.66
N VAL A 10 6.71 -12.42 0.41
CA VAL A 10 7.33 -11.27 -0.25
C VAL A 10 6.35 -10.10 -0.33
N LEU A 11 5.10 -10.34 -0.72
CA LEU A 11 4.06 -9.31 -0.79
C LEU A 11 3.73 -8.75 0.59
N ALA A 12 3.62 -9.61 1.61
CA ALA A 12 3.38 -9.18 2.98
C ALA A 12 4.50 -8.25 3.48
N LYS A 13 5.76 -8.62 3.25
CA LYS A 13 6.93 -7.80 3.58
C LYS A 13 6.96 -6.48 2.80
N ALA A 14 6.66 -6.53 1.50
CA ALA A 14 6.58 -5.33 0.67
C ALA A 14 5.48 -4.37 1.13
N SER A 15 4.32 -4.90 1.54
CA SER A 15 3.20 -4.12 2.05
C SER A 15 3.54 -3.41 3.36
N LEU A 16 4.23 -4.10 4.29
CA LEU A 16 4.72 -3.48 5.53
C LEU A 16 5.70 -2.35 5.25
N ARG A 17 6.64 -2.56 4.32
CA ARG A 17 7.63 -1.53 3.95
C ARG A 17 6.99 -0.34 3.25
N ALA A 18 6.02 -0.58 2.37
CA ALA A 18 5.25 0.49 1.76
C ALA A 18 4.50 1.30 2.81
N ALA A 19 3.83 0.64 3.75
CA ALA A 19 3.13 1.29 4.85
C ALA A 19 4.07 2.14 5.71
N GLU A 20 5.20 1.59 6.14
CA GLU A 20 6.24 2.30 6.91
C GLU A 20 6.74 3.55 6.16
N ARG A 21 7.09 3.41 4.88
CA ARG A 21 7.60 4.51 4.05
C ARG A 21 6.56 5.60 3.76
N LEU A 22 5.30 5.22 3.71
CA LEU A 22 4.17 6.14 3.56
C LEU A 22 3.66 6.69 4.90
N GLY A 23 4.27 6.34 6.03
CA GLY A 23 3.85 6.81 7.36
C GLY A 23 2.50 6.24 7.82
N LEU A 24 2.09 5.07 7.33
CA LEU A 24 0.90 4.36 7.78
C LEU A 24 1.23 3.50 9.01
N ASN A 25 0.35 3.53 10.01
CA ASN A 25 0.43 2.62 11.15
C ASN A 25 -0.17 1.25 10.82
N GLN A 26 0.08 0.24 11.68
CA GLN A 26 -0.41 -1.12 11.46
C GLN A 26 -1.94 -1.23 11.43
N GLY A 27 -2.65 -0.37 12.15
CA GLY A 27 -4.12 -0.34 12.12
C GLY A 27 -4.65 0.11 10.76
N SER A 28 -4.07 1.18 10.20
CA SER A 28 -4.41 1.68 8.87
C SER A 28 -4.06 0.63 7.81
N LEU A 29 -2.93 -0.06 7.96
CA LEU A 29 -2.58 -1.17 7.07
C LEU A 29 -3.60 -2.32 7.16
N ALA A 30 -4.06 -2.67 8.36
CA ALA A 30 -5.07 -3.70 8.54
C ALA A 30 -6.39 -3.34 7.84
N GLU A 31 -6.84 -2.08 7.98
CA GLU A 31 -8.00 -1.53 7.28
C GLU A 31 -7.85 -1.60 5.76
N ILE A 32 -6.73 -1.11 5.21
CA ILE A 32 -6.45 -1.10 3.77
C ILE A 32 -6.43 -2.51 3.19
N LEU A 33 -5.81 -3.46 3.89
CA LEU A 33 -5.72 -4.85 3.44
C LEU A 33 -7.00 -5.65 3.67
N GLY A 34 -7.95 -5.13 4.45
CA GLY A 34 -9.15 -5.87 4.85
C GLY A 34 -8.84 -7.10 5.68
N VAL A 35 -7.82 -7.04 6.53
CA VAL A 35 -7.39 -8.14 7.41
C VAL A 35 -7.44 -7.73 8.88
N SER A 36 -7.36 -8.71 9.79
CA SER A 36 -7.29 -8.41 11.22
C SER A 36 -5.98 -7.72 11.61
N PRO A 37 -5.96 -6.87 12.67
CA PRO A 37 -4.71 -6.34 13.24
C PRO A 37 -3.73 -7.45 13.66
N ALA A 38 -4.24 -8.59 14.12
CA ALA A 38 -3.42 -9.75 14.45
C ALA A 38 -2.69 -10.32 13.21
N SER A 39 -3.33 -10.29 12.04
CA SER A 39 -2.69 -10.68 10.77
C SER A 39 -1.52 -9.74 10.46
N VAL A 40 -1.69 -8.42 10.60
CA VAL A 40 -0.61 -7.45 10.39
C VAL A 40 0.52 -7.63 11.42
N SER A 41 0.19 -7.91 12.68
CA SER A 41 1.19 -8.23 13.70
C SER A 41 2.01 -9.46 13.34
N ARG A 42 1.39 -10.53 12.81
CA ARG A 42 2.11 -11.72 12.34
C ARG A 42 2.99 -11.41 11.14
N MET A 43 2.53 -10.60 10.19
CA MET A 43 3.36 -10.11 9.08
C MET A 43 4.60 -9.40 9.62
N ALA A 44 4.44 -8.52 10.60
CA ALA A 44 5.54 -7.74 11.18
C ALA A 44 6.57 -8.62 11.90
N GLN A 45 6.13 -9.76 12.44
CA GLN A 45 7.00 -10.79 13.04
C GLN A 45 7.62 -11.75 12.01
N GLY A 46 7.37 -11.55 10.72
CA GLY A 46 7.87 -12.43 9.65
C GLY A 46 7.21 -13.80 9.61
N GLN A 47 6.05 -13.96 10.26
CA GLN A 47 5.29 -15.20 10.24
C GLN A 47 4.49 -15.31 8.94
N SER A 48 4.21 -16.56 8.53
CA SER A 48 3.34 -16.82 7.39
C SER A 48 1.94 -16.27 7.65
N VAL A 49 1.41 -15.54 6.68
CA VAL A 49 0.03 -15.06 6.69
C VAL A 49 -0.67 -15.44 5.40
N ASP A 50 -1.94 -15.80 5.52
CA ASP A 50 -2.79 -16.08 4.36
C ASP A 50 -3.25 -14.76 3.73
N LEU A 51 -2.46 -14.25 2.79
CA LEU A 51 -2.71 -13.00 2.08
C LEU A 51 -3.26 -13.33 0.69
N ARG A 52 -4.52 -13.80 0.66
CA ARG A 52 -5.23 -14.26 -0.55
C ARG A 52 -6.44 -13.42 -0.92
N GLY A 53 -6.97 -13.66 -2.12
CA GLY A 53 -8.13 -12.97 -2.66
C GLY A 53 -8.00 -11.45 -2.58
N LYS A 54 -9.02 -10.81 -2.00
CA LYS A 54 -9.10 -9.35 -1.91
C LYS A 54 -7.96 -8.71 -1.12
N GLY A 55 -7.48 -9.35 -0.06
CA GLY A 55 -6.35 -8.82 0.71
C GLY A 55 -5.06 -8.77 -0.11
N ARG A 56 -4.87 -9.76 -0.99
CA ARG A 56 -3.74 -9.81 -1.93
C ARG A 56 -3.80 -8.65 -2.94
N GLU A 57 -4.97 -8.40 -3.50
CA GLU A 57 -5.19 -7.31 -4.45
C GLU A 57 -4.94 -5.95 -3.79
N CYS A 58 -5.47 -5.74 -2.58
CA CYS A 58 -5.24 -4.51 -1.83
C CYS A 58 -3.76 -4.28 -1.50
N ALA A 59 -3.05 -5.33 -1.11
CA ALA A 59 -1.59 -5.29 -0.90
C ALA A 59 -0.84 -4.89 -2.17
N LEU A 60 -1.22 -5.46 -3.33
CA LEU A 60 -0.61 -5.10 -4.62
C LEU A 60 -0.85 -3.63 -4.98
N PHE A 61 -2.07 -3.12 -4.79
CA PHE A 61 -2.37 -1.71 -5.02
C PHE A 61 -1.59 -0.79 -4.09
N LEU A 62 -1.48 -1.12 -2.80
CA LEU A 62 -0.69 -0.33 -1.85
C LEU A 62 0.79 -0.27 -2.25
N VAL A 63 1.38 -1.41 -2.63
CA VAL A 63 2.76 -1.47 -3.10
C VAL A 63 2.93 -0.65 -4.39
N ARG A 64 1.96 -0.70 -5.31
CA ARG A 64 1.98 0.13 -6.53
C ARG A 64 1.95 1.62 -6.23
N ILE A 65 1.07 2.07 -5.33
CA ILE A 65 1.01 3.47 -4.87
C ILE A 65 2.37 3.93 -4.37
N PHE A 66 2.99 3.15 -3.47
CA PHE A 66 4.31 3.47 -2.94
C PHE A 66 5.34 3.59 -4.07
N ARG A 67 5.40 2.61 -4.98
CA ARG A 67 6.37 2.62 -6.09
C ARG A 67 6.17 3.80 -7.05
N SER A 68 4.93 4.18 -7.34
CA SER A 68 4.64 5.32 -8.21
C SER A 68 5.03 6.63 -7.53
N LEU A 69 4.77 6.78 -6.23
CA LEU A 69 5.26 7.93 -5.46
C LEU A 69 6.78 7.97 -5.37
N ASP A 70 7.42 6.84 -5.09
CA ASP A 70 8.87 6.73 -5.01
C ASP A 70 9.53 7.17 -6.33
N ALA A 71 8.99 6.72 -7.47
CA ALA A 71 9.45 7.14 -8.79
C ALA A 71 9.21 8.65 -9.06
N LEU A 72 8.02 9.15 -8.76
CA LEU A 72 7.65 10.56 -8.95
C LEU A 72 8.44 11.52 -8.05
N MET A 73 8.87 11.05 -6.87
CA MET A 73 9.61 11.84 -5.88
C MET A 73 11.13 11.58 -5.94
N GLY A 74 11.61 10.80 -6.91
CA GLY A 74 13.04 10.53 -7.10
C GLY A 74 13.68 9.72 -5.96
N GLY A 75 12.93 8.80 -5.35
CA GLY A 75 13.38 7.96 -4.23
C GLY A 75 13.30 8.64 -2.86
N ASP A 76 12.80 9.87 -2.79
CA ASP A 76 12.68 10.62 -1.54
C ASP A 76 11.43 10.18 -0.75
N SER A 77 11.63 9.21 0.14
CA SER A 77 10.53 8.67 0.95
C SER A 77 9.86 9.72 1.87
N ALA A 78 10.56 10.78 2.26
CA ALA A 78 9.97 11.84 3.06
C ALA A 78 8.99 12.68 2.23
N LYS A 79 9.36 13.01 0.98
CA LYS A 79 8.44 13.67 0.04
C LYS A 79 7.26 12.78 -0.35
N ALA A 80 7.51 11.48 -0.57
CA ALA A 80 6.45 10.51 -0.86
C ALA A 80 5.41 10.47 0.26
N SER A 81 5.86 10.37 1.52
CA SER A 81 4.99 10.43 2.70
C SER A 81 4.27 11.78 2.81
N ALA A 82 4.99 12.90 2.71
CA ALA A 82 4.39 14.23 2.80
C ALA A 82 3.29 14.45 1.75
N TRP A 83 3.51 14.02 0.51
CA TRP A 83 2.50 14.08 -0.54
C TRP A 83 1.29 13.20 -0.23
N PHE A 84 1.53 11.99 0.28
CA PHE A 84 0.48 11.01 0.59
C PHE A 84 -0.44 11.46 1.73
N HIS A 85 0.07 12.27 2.65
CA HIS A 85 -0.68 12.86 3.76
C HIS A 85 -1.22 14.27 3.49
N ALA A 86 -0.88 14.88 2.34
CA ALA A 86 -1.39 16.20 1.96
C ALA A 86 -2.74 16.11 1.26
N ASN A 87 -3.55 17.18 1.36
CA ASN A 87 -4.77 17.29 0.56
C ASN A 87 -4.40 17.38 -0.94
N ASN A 88 -4.97 16.49 -1.73
CA ASN A 88 -4.78 16.43 -3.17
C ASN A 88 -6.07 16.89 -3.89
N ARG A 89 -5.95 17.98 -4.66
CA ARG A 89 -7.06 18.60 -5.39
C ARG A 89 -7.69 17.70 -6.46
N HIS A 90 -6.91 16.86 -7.13
CA HIS A 90 -7.38 15.98 -8.22
C HIS A 90 -8.11 14.76 -7.67
N LEU A 91 -7.70 14.32 -6.48
CA LEU A 91 -8.32 13.23 -5.75
C LEU A 91 -9.47 13.70 -4.84
N HIS A 92 -9.62 15.02 -4.66
CA HIS A 92 -10.60 15.65 -3.76
C HIS A 92 -10.50 15.14 -2.31
N GLY A 93 -9.29 14.96 -1.80
CA GLY A 93 -9.08 14.44 -0.45
C GLY A 93 -7.62 14.16 -0.13
N VAL A 94 -7.37 13.64 1.07
CA VAL A 94 -6.04 13.21 1.51
C VAL A 94 -5.84 11.75 1.09
N PRO A 95 -4.83 11.42 0.25
CA PRO A 95 -4.60 10.05 -0.22
C PRO A 95 -4.55 9.01 0.91
N ALA A 96 -3.87 9.30 2.03
CA ALA A 96 -3.81 8.42 3.20
C ALA A 96 -5.17 8.05 3.79
N GLU A 97 -6.17 8.93 3.67
CA GLU A 97 -7.53 8.65 4.12
C GLU A 97 -8.36 7.94 3.04
N LEU A 98 -8.18 8.32 1.78
CA LEU A 98 -8.89 7.71 0.65
C LEU A 98 -8.60 6.22 0.51
N VAL A 99 -7.33 5.81 0.68
CA VAL A 99 -6.89 4.41 0.49
C VAL A 99 -7.50 3.43 1.49
N ARG A 100 -8.13 3.90 2.58
CA ARG A 100 -8.81 3.04 3.57
C ARG A 100 -10.07 2.36 3.02
N SER A 101 -10.55 2.82 1.87
CA SER A 101 -11.61 2.16 1.10
C SER A 101 -11.01 1.54 -0.17
N ILE A 102 -11.56 0.41 -0.65
CA ILE A 102 -11.09 -0.22 -1.89
C ILE A 102 -11.21 0.74 -3.08
N GLY A 103 -12.34 1.45 -3.19
CA GLY A 103 -12.55 2.41 -4.28
C GLY A 103 -11.53 3.56 -4.26
N GLY A 104 -11.22 4.10 -3.07
CA GLY A 104 -10.19 5.11 -2.93
C GLY A 104 -8.79 4.57 -3.18
N LEU A 105 -8.48 3.35 -2.71
CA LEU A 105 -7.21 2.67 -2.97
C LEU A 105 -6.94 2.51 -4.46
N THR A 106 -7.90 1.96 -5.21
CA THR A 106 -7.80 1.81 -6.67
C THR A 106 -7.67 3.16 -7.36
N ARG A 107 -8.50 4.15 -6.99
CA ARG A 107 -8.45 5.51 -7.58
C ARG A 107 -7.10 6.19 -7.37
N VAL A 108 -6.51 6.10 -6.17
CA VAL A 108 -5.19 6.70 -5.89
C VAL A 108 -4.10 6.01 -6.70
N ALA A 109 -4.15 4.68 -6.81
CA ALA A 109 -3.19 3.91 -7.61
C ALA A 109 -3.24 4.31 -9.10
N GLU A 110 -4.43 4.33 -9.70
CA GLU A 110 -4.64 4.71 -11.11
C GLU A 110 -4.17 6.13 -11.40
N TYR A 111 -4.49 7.08 -10.51
CA TYR A 111 -4.06 8.46 -10.64
C TYR A 111 -2.53 8.59 -10.63
N LEU A 112 -1.84 7.88 -9.73
CA LEU A 112 -0.39 7.91 -9.64
C LEU A 112 0.29 7.21 -10.82
N ASP A 113 -0.28 6.11 -11.33
CA ASP A 113 0.21 5.43 -12.53
C ASP A 113 0.09 6.32 -13.77
N ALA A 114 -1.01 7.07 -13.89
CA ALA A 114 -1.19 8.07 -14.93
C ALA A 114 -0.15 9.20 -14.85
N MET A 115 0.12 9.70 -13.64
CA MET A 115 1.15 10.72 -13.42
C MET A 115 2.56 10.23 -13.73
N ARG A 116 2.86 8.95 -13.46
CA ARG A 116 4.18 8.35 -13.77
C ARG A 116 4.40 8.17 -15.28
N GLY A 117 3.34 8.21 -16.08
CA GLY A 117 3.41 7.97 -17.52
C GLY A 117 3.46 6.50 -17.90
N THR A 118 2.87 5.61 -17.07
CA THR A 118 2.65 4.22 -17.46
C THR A 118 1.20 3.98 -17.83
N HIS A 119 0.90 4.24 -19.10
CA HIS A 119 -0.32 3.82 -19.79
C HIS A 119 0.05 3.25 -21.15
#